data_AF-A0A2S6CYZ4-F1
#
_entry.id   AF-A0A2S6CYZ4-F1
#
_cell.length_a   1.000
_cell.length_b   1.000
_cell.length_c   1.000
_cell.angle_alpha   90.00
_cell.angle_beta   90.00
_cell.angle_gamma   90.00
#
_symmetry.space_group_name_H-M   'P 1'
#
loop_
_entity.id
_entity.type
_entity.pdbx_description
1 polymer ?
#
loop_
_entity_poly.entity_id
_entity_poly.type
_entity_poly.pdbx_seq_one_letter_code
_entity_poly.pdbx_strand_id
1 'polypeptide(L)' 'MEKKITGYTTVDISQWHRKEHFEAFQSVAQCTYNQTVQLDITAFLKTVKKNKHKFYPAFIH' A
#
# COMPACT_ATOMS: atom_id res chain seq x y z
N MET A 1 17.09 -27.88 7.86
CA MET A 1 16.72 -26.99 8.98
C MET A 1 16.17 -25.70 8.39
N GLU A 2 14.86 -25.51 8.46
CA GLU A 2 14.20 -24.31 7.94
C GLU A 2 14.43 -23.13 8.88
N LYS A 3 14.99 -22.05 8.34
CA LYS A 3 15.30 -20.83 9.09
C LYS A 3 13.98 -20.07 9.30
N LYS A 4 13.50 -20.01 10.54
CA LYS A 4 12.28 -19.26 10.88
C LYS A 4 12.55 -17.76 10.74
N ILE A 5 12.15 -17.18 9.61
CA ILE A 5 12.25 -15.74 9.35
C ILE A 5 11.10 -15.06 10.10
N THR A 6 11.43 -14.21 11.08
CA THR A 6 10.44 -13.35 11.76
C THR A 6 10.42 -11.99 11.09
N GLY A 7 9.34 -11.67 10.36
CA GLY A 7 9.06 -10.31 9.88
C GLY A 7 8.68 -10.17 8.40
N TYR A 8 8.85 -11.19 7.57
CA TYR A 8 8.39 -11.18 6.17
C TYR A 8 8.25 -12.59 5.60
N THR A 9 7.45 -12.70 4.53
CA THR A 9 7.29 -13.92 3.73
C THR A 9 7.88 -13.67 2.34
N THR A 10 8.71 -14.59 1.86
CA THR A 10 9.25 -14.53 0.50
C THR A 10 8.15 -14.82 -0.52
N VAL A 11 8.07 -14.01 -1.57
CA VAL A 11 7.16 -14.27 -2.70
C VAL A 11 7.79 -15.33 -3.60
N ASP A 12 7.07 -16.41 -3.87
CA ASP A 12 7.44 -17.36 -4.92
C ASP A 12 7.13 -16.73 -6.29
N ILE A 13 8.18 -16.22 -6.94
CA ILE A 13 8.07 -15.55 -8.24
C ILE A 13 7.55 -16.49 -9.32
N SER A 14 7.79 -17.80 -9.22
CA SER A 14 7.35 -18.77 -10.24
C SER A 14 5.84 -18.94 -10.30
N GLN A 15 5.16 -18.76 -9.16
CA GLN A 15 3.71 -18.87 -9.02
C GLN A 15 3.01 -17.49 -8.97
N TRP A 16 3.77 -16.40 -9.03
CA TRP A 16 3.21 -15.07 -8.86
C TRP A 16 2.61 -14.53 -10.15
N HIS A 17 1.28 -14.32 -10.17
CA HIS A 17 0.55 -13.82 -11.35
C HIS A 17 1.08 -12.50 -11.93
N ARG A 18 1.82 -11.70 -11.14
CA ARG A 18 2.40 -10.43 -11.58
C ARG A 18 3.87 -10.53 -11.99
N LYS A 19 4.44 -11.74 -12.13
CA LYS A 19 5.84 -11.97 -12.52
C LYS A 19 6.24 -11.14 -13.74
N GLU A 20 5.52 -11.30 -14.86
CA GLU A 20 5.85 -10.62 -16.12
C GLU A 20 5.79 -9.09 -15.98
N HIS A 21 4.81 -8.58 -15.22
CA HIS A 21 4.66 -7.15 -14.95
C HIS A 21 5.84 -6.63 -14.11
N PHE A 22 6.21 -7.37 -13.06
CA PHE A 22 7.35 -7.01 -12.22
C PHE A 22 8.65 -7.00 -13.03
N GLU A 23 8.91 -8.03 -13.83
CA GLU A 23 10.09 -8.10 -14.69
C GLU A 23 10.11 -6.92 -15.68
N ALA A 24 9.01 -6.64 -16.36
CA ALA A 24 8.91 -5.54 -17.32
C ALA A 24 9.19 -4.17 -16.68
N PHE A 25 8.55 -3.85 -15.55
CA PHE A 25 8.66 -2.52 -14.92
C PHE A 25 9.86 -2.37 -13.98
N GLN A 26 10.53 -3.46 -13.60
CA GLN A 26 11.75 -3.41 -12.79
C GLN A 26 13.02 -3.41 -13.63
N SER A 27 12.97 -3.89 -14.88
CA SER A 27 14.14 -4.03 -15.76
C SER A 27 14.05 -3.15 -17.01
N VAL A 28 13.30 -3.60 -18.03
CA VAL A 28 13.33 -3.04 -19.39
C VAL A 28 12.67 -1.66 -19.45
N ALA A 29 11.54 -1.49 -18.77
CA ALA A 29 10.75 -0.27 -18.77
C ALA A 29 10.69 0.30 -17.36
N GLN A 30 11.85 0.45 -16.70
CA GLN A 30 11.92 0.97 -15.33
C GLN A 30 11.17 2.29 -15.21
N CYS A 31 10.01 2.27 -14.54
CA CYS A 31 9.10 3.40 -14.48
C CYS A 31 8.31 3.46 -13.18
N THR A 32 7.80 4.66 -12.88
CA THR A 32 6.88 4.93 -11.78
C THR A 32 5.77 5.85 -12.27
N TYR A 33 4.66 5.92 -11.52
CA TYR A 33 3.58 6.86 -11.79
C TYR A 33 3.11 7.52 -10.50
N ASN A 34 2.58 8.73 -10.62
CA ASN A 34 1.96 9.48 -9.53
C ASN A 34 0.48 9.68 -9.85
N GLN A 35 -0.36 9.64 -8.83
CA GLN A 35 -1.79 9.90 -8.98
C GLN A 35 -2.29 10.77 -7.83
N THR A 36 -3.04 11.81 -8.16
CA THR A 36 -3.74 12.67 -7.21
C THR A 36 -5.24 12.52 -7.44
N VAL A 37 -5.98 12.22 -6.37
CA VAL A 37 -7.45 12.09 -6.42
C VAL A 37 -8.09 12.90 -5.30
N GLN A 38 -9.31 13.35 -5.53
CA GLN A 38 -10.15 13.92 -4.47
C GLN A 38 -10.93 12.80 -3.79
N LEU A 39 -10.75 12.68 -2.47
CA LEU A 39 -11.50 11.73 -1.65
C LEU A 39 -12.63 12.47 -0.93
N ASP A 40 -13.86 11.93 -1.00
CA ASP A 40 -14.95 12.44 -0.18
C ASP A 40 -14.77 11.99 1.27
N ILE A 41 -14.40 12.95 2.12
CA ILE A 41 -14.13 12.72 3.55
C ILE A 41 -15.30 13.12 4.44
N THR A 42 -16.49 13.39 3.90
CA THR A 42 -17.61 13.97 4.66
C THR A 42 -18.01 13.11 5.86
N ALA A 43 -18.17 11.79 5.66
CA ALA A 43 -18.52 10.87 6.74
C ALA A 43 -17.38 10.68 7.76
N PHE A 44 -16.14 10.61 7.27
CA PHE A 44 -14.94 10.51 8.11
C PHE A 44 -14.77 11.74 9.01
N LEU A 45 -14.87 12.94 8.45
CA LEU A 45 -14.73 14.20 9.19
C LEU A 45 -15.79 14.34 10.27
N LYS A 46 -17.05 13.94 10.01
CA LYS A 46 -18.12 13.90 11.03
C LYS A 46 -17.72 13.00 12.21
N THR A 47 -17.16 11.83 11.92
CA THR A 47 -16.73 10.85 12.93
C THR A 47 -15.55 11.36 13.77
N VAL A 48 -14.52 11.90 13.12
CA VAL A 48 -13.35 12.49 13.79
C VAL A 48 -13.76 13.60 14.76
N LYS A 49 -14.66 14.50 14.31
CA LYS A 49 -15.19 15.59 15.13
C LYS A 49 -16.03 15.07 16.30
N LYS A 50 -16.94 14.14 16.05
CA LYS A 50 -17.78 13.50 17.10
C LYS A 50 -16.91 12.89 18.20
N ASN A 51 -15.82 12.24 17.83
CA ASN A 51 -14.92 11.56 18.75
C ASN A 51 -13.79 12.45 19.30
N LYS A 52 -13.77 13.74 18.95
CA LYS A 52 -12.76 14.73 19.38
C LYS A 52 -11.31 14.33 19.04
N HIS A 53 -11.11 13.56 17.97
CA HIS A 53 -9.78 13.24 17.48
C HIS A 53 -9.16 14.41 16.72
N LYS A 54 -7.83 14.48 16.71
CA LYS A 54 -7.10 15.38 15.81
C LYS A 54 -7.18 14.80 14.39
N PHE A 55 -7.53 15.63 13.41
CA PHE A 55 -7.75 15.16 12.04
C PHE A 55 -6.49 14.53 11.41
N TYR A 56 -5.33 15.19 11.53
CA TYR A 56 -4.11 14.73 10.89
C TYR A 56 -3.68 13.30 11.30
N PRO A 57 -3.52 12.95 12.59
CA PRO A 57 -3.21 11.58 12.97
C PRO A 57 -4.34 10.59 12.65
N ALA A 58 -5.61 11.04 12.66
CA ALA A 58 -6.73 10.17 12.27
C ALA A 58 -6.73 9.83 10.77
N PHE A 59 -6.17 10.69 9.91
CA PHE A 59 -6.09 10.45 8.47
C PHE A 59 -4.91 9.56 8.07
N ILE A 60 -3.91 9.41 8.96
CA ILE A 60 -2.72 8.57 8.73
C ILE A 60 -2.93 7.12 9.22
N HIS A 61 -3.76 6.93 10.25
CA HIS A 61 -4.02 5.62 10.89
C HIS A 61 -4.80 4.67 9.98
#